data_AF-A0A9X5XHK4-F1
#
_entry.id   AF-A0A9X5XHK4-F1
#
_cell.length_a   1.000
_cell.length_b   1.000
_cell.length_c   1.000
_cell.angle_alpha   90.00
_cell.angle_beta   90.00
_cell.angle_gamma   90.00
#
_symmetry.space_group_name_H-M   'P 1'
#
loop_
_entity.id
_entity.type
_entity.pdbx_description
1 polymer ?
#
loop_
_entity_poly.entity_id
_entity_poly.type
_entity_poly.pdbx_seq_one_letter_code
_entity_poly.pdbx_strand_id
1 'polypeptide(L)'
;MTDRNTPLDFSYETQPARIVFRPGAAVSATPDEAARLGLRRVLVVCGSRGEGTARTVADALGEACAGLHAEARMHVPVEVADRAV
;
A
#
# COMPACT_ATOMS: atom_id res chain seq x y z
N MET A 1 -35.68 -23.67 -23.96
CA MET A 1 -35.23 -22.56 -24.83
C MET A 1 -35.16 -21.33 -23.94
N THR A 2 -34.01 -21.13 -23.27
CA THR A 2 -33.84 -20.07 -22.28
C THR A 2 -33.65 -18.75 -23.00
N ASP A 3 -34.51 -17.78 -22.69
CA ASP A 3 -34.46 -16.43 -23.23
C ASP A 3 -33.11 -15.78 -22.88
N ARG A 4 -32.31 -15.47 -23.90
CA ARG A 4 -30.98 -14.85 -23.80
C ARG A 4 -31.06 -13.32 -23.71
N ASN A 5 -32.23 -12.74 -23.44
CA ASN A 5 -32.45 -11.30 -23.58
C ASN A 5 -32.90 -10.56 -22.31
N THR A 6 -32.79 -11.18 -21.13
CA THR A 6 -32.85 -10.40 -19.87
C THR A 6 -31.45 -9.85 -19.60
N PRO A 7 -31.24 -8.51 -19.52
CA PRO A 7 -29.95 -7.99 -19.07
C PRO A 7 -29.65 -8.60 -17.69
N LEU A 8 -28.44 -9.15 -17.53
CA LEU A 8 -28.00 -9.71 -16.25
C LEU A 8 -28.17 -8.63 -15.18
N ASP A 9 -29.04 -8.88 -14.21
CA ASP A 9 -29.25 -7.99 -13.07
C ASP A 9 -27.96 -7.97 -12.23
N PHE A 10 -27.31 -6.81 -12.11
CA PHE A 10 -26.07 -6.68 -11.34
C PHE A 10 -25.95 -5.31 -10.66
N SER A 11 -25.31 -5.32 -9.49
CA SER A 11 -24.91 -4.14 -8.74
C SER A 11 -23.39 -4.10 -8.58
N TYR A 12 -22.78 -2.94 -8.84
CA TYR A 12 -21.37 -2.68 -8.58
C TYR A 12 -21.23 -1.57 -7.53
N GLU A 13 -20.58 -1.91 -6.42
CA GLU A 13 -20.25 -0.96 -5.35
C GLU A 13 -18.74 -0.94 -5.15
N THR A 14 -18.20 0.23 -4.85
CA THR A 14 -16.77 0.42 -4.58
C THR A 14 -16.56 1.36 -3.41
N GLN A 15 -15.46 1.14 -2.69
CA GLN A 15 -15.06 1.96 -1.56
C GLN A 15 -14.35 3.24 -2.03
N PRO A 16 -14.36 4.32 -1.22
CA PRO A 16 -13.56 5.51 -1.53
C PRO A 16 -12.07 5.17 -1.64
N ALA A 17 -11.45 5.55 -2.76
CA ALA A 17 -10.03 5.36 -3.00
C ALA A 17 -9.40 6.62 -3.61
N ARG A 18 -8.13 6.88 -3.24
CA ARG A 18 -7.28 7.88 -3.89
C ARG A 18 -6.07 7.18 -4.49
N ILE A 19 -5.91 7.28 -5.80
CA ILE A 19 -4.85 6.61 -6.55
C ILE A 19 -3.93 7.68 -7.15
N VAL A 20 -2.63 7.62 -6.82
CA VAL A 20 -1.60 8.48 -7.41
C VAL A 20 -0.73 7.63 -8.33
N PHE A 21 -0.86 7.82 -9.65
CA PHE A 21 -0.13 7.05 -10.64
C PHE A 21 0.66 7.97 -11.58
N ARG A 22 1.98 7.90 -11.48
CA ARG A 22 2.94 8.58 -12.37
C ARG A 22 4.35 8.01 -12.14
N PRO A 23 5.28 8.14 -13.10
CA PRO A 23 6.68 7.79 -12.87
C PRO A 23 7.24 8.44 -11.60
N GLY A 24 7.94 7.66 -10.78
CA GLY A 24 8.56 8.13 -9.54
C GLY A 24 7.60 8.45 -8.39
N ALA A 25 6.30 8.13 -8.50
CA ALA A 25 5.30 8.44 -7.46
C ALA A 25 5.62 7.80 -6.10
N ALA A 26 6.18 6.59 -6.07
CA ALA A 26 6.49 5.90 -4.81
C ALA A 26 7.40 6.73 -3.89
N VAL A 27 8.33 7.50 -4.45
CA VAL A 27 9.28 8.32 -3.70
C VAL A 27 8.76 9.76 -3.56
N SER A 28 8.19 10.31 -4.63
CA SER A 28 7.79 11.73 -4.67
C SER A 28 6.39 12.01 -4.10
N ALA A 29 5.49 11.04 -4.06
CA ALA A 29 4.11 11.25 -3.59
C ALA A 29 3.87 10.68 -2.20
N THR A 30 4.60 9.64 -1.78
CA THR A 30 4.40 9.02 -0.46
C THR A 30 4.55 10.00 0.71
N PRO A 31 5.55 10.91 0.73
CA PRO A 31 5.65 11.94 1.78
C PRO A 31 4.48 12.92 1.76
N ASP A 32 4.05 13.39 0.59
CA ASP A 32 2.91 14.30 0.42
C ASP A 32 1.61 13.64 0.91
N GLU A 33 1.40 12.36 0.61
CA GLU A 33 0.22 11.62 1.04
C GLU A 33 0.24 11.32 2.54
N ALA A 34 1.41 11.02 3.12
CA ALA A 34 1.55 10.90 4.56
C ALA A 34 1.19 12.22 5.26
N ALA A 35 1.69 13.35 4.75
CA ALA A 35 1.36 14.68 5.25
C ALA A 35 -0.14 15.01 5.09
N ARG A 36 -0.73 14.72 3.93
CA ARG A 36 -2.17 14.91 3.65
C ARG A 36 -3.07 14.12 4.61
N LEU A 37 -2.64 12.92 4.99
CA LEU A 37 -3.32 12.08 5.97
C LEU A 37 -3.03 12.48 7.43
N GLY A 38 -2.14 13.45 7.66
CA GLY A 38 -1.72 13.89 9.00
C GLY A 38 -0.82 12.88 9.72
N LEU A 39 -0.24 11.92 9.00
CA LEU A 39 0.63 10.90 9.56
C LEU A 39 2.03 11.45 9.80
N ARG A 40 2.60 11.17 10.97
CA ARG A 40 3.92 11.67 11.40
C ARG A 40 4.91 10.57 11.80
N ARG A 41 4.43 9.34 11.90
CA ARG A 41 5.22 8.14 12.20
C ARG A 41 4.62 6.98 11.42
N VAL A 42 5.29 6.60 10.33
CA VAL A 42 4.86 5.53 9.43
C VAL A 42 5.93 4.45 9.36
N LEU A 43 5.50 3.19 9.36
CA LEU A 43 6.38 2.06 9.13
C LEU A 43 6.32 1.68 7.65
N VAL A 44 7.47 1.61 6.98
CA VAL A 44 7.55 1.05 5.63
C VAL A 44 7.63 -0.46 5.73
N VAL A 45 6.78 -1.18 5.01
CA VAL A 45 6.72 -2.64 5.04
C VAL A 45 6.98 -3.22 3.65
N CYS A 46 7.87 -4.19 3.54
CA CYS A 46 8.10 -4.94 2.32
C CYS A 46 8.52 -6.40 2.61
N GLY A 47 8.47 -7.24 1.58
CA GLY A 47 9.19 -8.52 1.60
C GLY A 47 10.64 -8.34 1.18
N SER A 48 11.48 -9.36 1.38
CA SER A 48 12.93 -9.29 1.14
C SER A 48 13.32 -8.83 -0.27
N ARG A 49 12.53 -9.19 -1.30
CA ARG A 49 12.78 -8.79 -2.69
C ARG A 49 12.59 -7.29 -2.97
N GLY A 50 11.85 -6.59 -2.11
CA GLY A 50 11.49 -5.19 -2.27
C GLY A 50 12.33 -4.23 -1.42
N GLU A 51 13.32 -4.74 -0.66
CA GLU A 51 14.02 -3.95 0.35
C GLU A 51 14.69 -2.70 -0.22
N GLY A 52 15.32 -2.81 -1.39
CA GLY A 52 15.96 -1.65 -2.05
C GLY A 52 14.97 -0.52 -2.35
N THR A 53 13.82 -0.85 -2.94
CA THR A 53 12.75 0.13 -3.21
C THR A 53 12.16 0.69 -1.91
N ALA A 54 11.89 -0.17 -0.94
CA ALA A 54 11.33 0.23 0.35
C ALA A 54 12.26 1.18 1.11
N ARG A 55 13.58 0.96 1.03
CA ARG A 55 14.58 1.85 1.60
C ARG A 55 14.55 3.23 0.93
N THR A 56 14.47 3.30 -0.40
CA THR A 56 14.31 4.59 -1.11
C THR A 56 13.05 5.34 -0.69
N VAL A 57 11.94 4.63 -0.43
CA VAL A 57 10.70 5.25 0.08
C VAL A 57 10.86 5.71 1.53
N ALA A 58 11.48 4.90 2.38
CA ALA A 58 11.78 5.25 3.77
C ALA A 58 12.66 6.50 3.86
N ASP A 59 13.70 6.60 3.04
CA ASP A 59 14.60 7.75 2.98
C ASP A 59 13.84 9.03 2.56
N ALA A 60 12.94 8.92 1.59
CA ALA A 60 12.12 10.06 1.14
C ALA A 60 11.09 10.53 2.17
N LEU A 61 10.62 9.63 3.04
CA LEU A 61 9.74 9.97 4.16
C LEU A 61 10.47 10.73 5.28
N GLY A 62 11.80 10.64 5.34
CA GLY A 62 12.62 11.34 6.34
C GLY A 62 12.17 11.08 7.76
N GLU A 63 12.01 12.15 8.55
CA GLU A 63 11.58 12.09 9.96
C GLU A 63 10.21 11.43 10.18
N ALA A 64 9.35 11.38 9.16
CA ALA A 64 8.07 10.69 9.27
C ALA A 64 8.22 9.16 9.27
N CYS A 65 9.35 8.63 8.78
CA CYS A 65 9.64 7.21 8.77
C CYS A 65 10.06 6.72 10.15
N ALA A 66 9.23 5.88 10.76
CA ALA A 66 9.53 5.25 12.04
C ALA A 66 10.41 4.00 11.87
N GLY A 67 10.57 3.48 10.65
CA GLY A 67 11.40 2.32 10.35
C GLY A 67 11.02 1.61 9.06
N LEU A 68 11.77 0.53 8.77
CA LEU A 68 11.56 -0.38 7.66
C LEU A 68 11.46 -1.81 8.19
N HIS A 69 10.33 -2.47 7.95
CA HIS A 69 10.15 -3.90 8.19
C HIS A 69 10.22 -4.67 6.86
N ALA A 70 11.34 -5.36 6.61
CA ALA A 70 11.62 -6.05 5.35
C ALA A 70 11.37 -7.57 5.37
N GLU A 71 10.62 -8.06 6.37
CA GLU A 71 10.41 -9.51 6.58
C GLU A 71 9.07 -10.04 6.07
N ALA A 72 8.24 -9.23 5.40
CA ALA A 72 6.92 -9.67 4.97
C ALA A 72 6.99 -10.93 4.09
N ARG A 73 6.12 -11.91 4.36
CA ARG A 73 6.08 -13.22 3.68
C ARG A 73 4.75 -13.44 2.97
N MET A 74 4.79 -14.30 1.93
CA MET A 74 3.58 -14.77 1.26
C MET A 74 2.62 -15.40 2.26
N HIS A 75 1.32 -15.20 2.04
CA HIS A 75 0.23 -15.62 2.93
C HIS A 75 0.16 -14.91 4.30
N VAL A 76 1.04 -13.94 4.57
CA VAL A 76 1.05 -13.11 5.79
C VAL A 76 0.87 -13.96 7.08
N PRO A 77 1.83 -14.85 7.40
CA PRO A 77 1.77 -15.63 8.64
C PRO A 77 1.65 -14.70 9.85
N VAL A 78 0.80 -15.05 10.82
CA VAL A 78 0.47 -14.17 11.95
C VAL A 78 1.72 -13.80 12.76
N GLU A 79 2.65 -14.73 12.93
CA GLU A 79 3.88 -14.51 13.69
C GLU A 79 4.83 -13.52 13.00
N VAL A 80 4.68 -13.31 11.69
CA VAL A 80 5.42 -12.29 10.95
C VAL A 80 4.72 -10.95 11.07
N ALA A 81 3.39 -10.92 11.00
CA ALA A 81 2.61 -9.69 11.17
C ALA A 81 2.80 -9.09 12.57
N ASP A 82 2.83 -9.92 13.61
CA ASP A 82 3.04 -9.50 14.99
C ASP A 82 4.42 -8.86 15.23
N ARG A 83 5.40 -9.06 14.34
CA ARG A 83 6.70 -8.38 14.40
C ARG A 83 6.70 -6.99 13.76
N ALA A 84 5.62 -6.59 13.11
CA ALA A 84 5.50 -5.34 12.35
C ALA A 84 4.58 -4.30 13.03
N VAL A 85 4.22 -4.51 14.31
CA VAL A 85 3.37 -3.63 15.13
C VAL A 85 4.15 -2.86 16.19
#